data_AF-A0A524DEB8-F1
#
_entry.id   AF-A0A524DEB8-F1
#
_cell.length_a   1.000
_cell.length_b   1.000
_cell.length_c   1.000
_cell.angle_alpha   90.00
_cell.angle_beta   90.00
_cell.angle_gamma   90.00
#
_symmetry.space_group_name_H-M   'P 1'
#
loop_
_entity.id
_entity.type
_entity.pdbx_description
1 polymer ?
#
loop_
_entity_poly.entity_id
_entity_poly.type
_entity_poly.pdbx_seq_one_letter_code
_entity_poly.pdbx_strand_id
1 'polypeptide(L)'
;MSFEFTLFQLIGAIGIILISIGIVIQERLKQDFFYIWGGICLELYSISIGDLIFIILQIIFTIAAVFDFVKVLAKKRKSGNFKVI
;
A
#
# COMPACT_ATOMS: atom_id res chain seq x y z
N MET A 1 -24.97 -7.27 18.27
CA MET A 1 -24.82 -7.21 16.81
C MET A 1 -24.23 -5.84 16.40
N SER A 2 -23.18 -5.36 17.07
CA SER A 2 -22.66 -3.99 16.90
C SER A 2 -21.13 -3.89 16.91
N PHE A 3 -20.41 -4.89 17.43
CA PHE A 3 -18.95 -4.82 17.58
C PHE A 3 -18.18 -5.12 16.28
N GLU A 4 -18.65 -6.08 15.48
CA GLU A 4 -18.00 -6.51 14.23
C GLU A 4 -17.86 -5.36 13.21
N PHE A 5 -18.92 -4.55 13.02
CA PHE A 5 -18.88 -3.39 12.13
C PHE A 5 -17.82 -2.36 12.55
N THR A 6 -17.54 -2.24 13.84
CA THR A 6 -16.59 -1.26 14.37
C THR A 6 -15.14 -1.70 14.13
N LEU A 7 -14.86 -3.00 14.20
CA LEU A 7 -13.52 -3.54 13.96
C LEU A 7 -13.10 -3.41 12.49
N PHE A 8 -13.97 -3.75 11.55
CA PHE A 8 -13.69 -3.58 10.13
C PHE A 8 -13.52 -2.10 9.77
N GLN A 9 -14.39 -1.22 10.26
CA GLN A 9 -14.24 0.23 10.08
C GLN A 9 -12.93 0.76 10.67
N LEU A 10 -12.49 0.24 11.82
CA LEU A 10 -11.21 0.61 12.41
C LEU A 10 -10.03 0.16 11.54
N ILE A 11 -10.07 -1.06 10.99
CA ILE A 11 -9.07 -1.57 10.05
C ILE A 11 -9.02 -0.71 8.78
N GLY A 12 -10.19 -0.34 8.24
CA GLY A 12 -10.31 0.57 7.11
C GLY A 12 -9.70 1.95 7.43
N ALA A 13 -10.05 2.54 8.56
CA ALA A 13 -9.50 3.83 8.99
C ALA A 13 -7.97 3.78 9.16
N ILE A 14 -7.44 2.72 9.79
CA ILE A 14 -6.00 2.48 9.92
C ILE A 14 -5.34 2.37 8.54
N GLY A 15 -5.97 1.66 7.60
CA GLY A 15 -5.46 1.52 6.24
C GLY A 15 -5.40 2.87 5.49
N ILE A 16 -6.42 3.74 5.62
CA ILE A 16 -6.39 5.08 5.02
C ILE A 16 -5.25 5.91 5.62
N ILE A 17 -5.07 5.84 6.94
CA ILE A 17 -3.99 6.56 7.63
C ILE A 17 -2.63 6.06 7.15
N LEU A 18 -2.43 4.75 7.02
CA LEU A 18 -1.20 4.14 6.50
C LEU A 18 -0.88 4.61 5.07
N ILE A 19 -1.86 4.59 4.17
CA ILE A 19 -1.68 5.10 2.80
C ILE A 19 -1.36 6.60 2.82
N SER A 20 -2.07 7.38 3.65
CA SER A 20 -1.84 8.82 3.77
C SER A 20 -0.41 9.14 4.25
N ILE A 21 0.10 8.37 5.22
CA ILE A 21 1.48 8.47 5.69
C ILE A 21 2.45 8.10 4.55
N GLY A 22 2.14 7.06 3.77
CA GLY A 22 2.89 6.68 2.58
C GLY A 22 3.01 7.83 1.57
N ILE A 23 1.93 8.59 1.32
CA ILE A 23 1.93 9.75 0.42
C ILE A 23 2.86 10.86 0.91
N VAL A 24 2.89 11.09 2.22
CA VAL A 24 3.71 12.16 2.83
C VAL A 24 5.20 11.79 2.86
N ILE A 25 5.52 10.51 3.00
CA ILE A 25 6.90 10.03 3.03
C ILE A 25 7.49 10.07 1.61
N GLN A 26 8.44 10.97 1.37
CA GLN A 26 9.14 11.07 0.08
C GLN A 26 10.20 9.98 -0.15
N GLU A 27 10.44 9.12 0.84
CA GLU A 27 11.30 7.95 0.68
C GLU A 27 10.56 6.82 -0.04
N ARG A 28 10.84 6.65 -1.35
CA ARG A 28 10.18 5.67 -2.22
C ARG A 28 10.04 4.27 -1.63
N LEU A 29 11.08 3.72 -1.01
CA LEU A 29 11.03 2.37 -0.42
C LEU A 29 10.07 2.27 0.77
N LYS A 30 10.02 3.31 1.60
CA LYS A 30 9.11 3.35 2.75
C LYS A 30 7.68 3.63 2.29
N GLN A 31 7.51 4.56 1.34
CA GLN A 31 6.24 4.85 0.69
C GLN A 31 5.57 3.58 0.14
N ASP A 32 6.30 2.81 -0.68
CA ASP A 32 5.76 1.58 -1.28
C ASP A 32 5.39 0.54 -0.22
N PHE A 33 6.19 0.44 0.86
CA PHE A 33 5.88 -0.45 1.99
C PHE A 33 4.57 -0.05 2.69
N PHE A 34 4.38 1.25 2.95
CA PHE A 34 3.14 1.77 3.53
C PHE A 34 1.93 1.60 2.61
N TYR A 35 2.12 1.75 1.30
CA TYR A 35 1.08 1.51 0.30
C TYR A 35 0.65 0.06 0.21
N ILE A 36 1.59 -0.89 0.27
CA ILE A 36 1.25 -2.32 0.23
C ILE A 36 0.49 -2.70 1.51
N TRP A 37 0.98 -2.31 2.68
CA TRP A 37 0.33 -2.65 3.95
C TRP A 37 -1.02 -1.94 4.14
N GLY A 38 -1.08 -0.64 3.86
CA GLY A 38 -2.34 0.12 3.88
C GLY A 38 -3.32 -0.37 2.81
N GLY A 39 -2.79 -0.76 1.64
CA GLY A 39 -3.48 -1.40 0.54
C GLY A 39 -4.26 -2.63 0.98
N ILE A 40 -3.55 -3.62 1.52
CA ILE A 40 -4.11 -4.89 2.00
C ILE A 40 -5.14 -4.68 3.12
N CYS A 41 -4.88 -3.77 4.07
CA CYS A 41 -5.85 -3.46 5.13
C CYS A 41 -7.16 -2.88 4.57
N LEU A 42 -7.08 -1.97 3.59
CA LEU A 42 -8.27 -1.42 2.94
C LEU A 42 -8.99 -2.43 2.08
N GLU A 43 -8.25 -3.32 1.40
CA GLU A 43 -8.84 -4.35 0.56
C GLU A 43 -9.67 -5.33 1.40
N LEU A 44 -9.14 -5.77 2.54
CA LEU A 44 -9.87 -6.58 3.51
C LEU A 44 -11.13 -5.86 4.00
N TYR A 45 -11.04 -4.57 4.31
CA TYR A 45 -12.20 -3.76 4.69
C TYR A 45 -13.26 -3.68 3.58
N SER A 46 -12.86 -3.44 2.34
CA SER A 46 -13.79 -3.33 1.23
C SER A 46 -14.43 -4.64 0.84
N ILE A 47 -13.74 -5.77 1.01
CA ILE A 47 -14.34 -7.10 0.90
C ILE A 47 -15.42 -7.28 1.98
N SER A 48 -15.16 -6.86 3.22
CA SER A 48 -16.14 -6.94 4.31
C SER A 48 -17.39 -6.07 4.08
N ILE A 49 -17.24 -4.91 3.43
CA ILE A 49 -18.36 -4.03 3.11
C ILE A 49 -19.05 -4.39 1.78
N GLY A 50 -18.41 -5.23 0.96
CA GLY A 50 -18.90 -5.64 -0.36
C GLY A 50 -18.74 -4.57 -1.45
N ASP A 51 -17.81 -3.62 -1.30
CA ASP A 51 -17.62 -2.54 -2.27
C ASP A 51 -16.69 -2.98 -3.42
N LEU A 52 -17.30 -3.39 -4.53
CA LEU A 52 -16.59 -3.85 -5.72
C LEU A 52 -15.67 -2.77 -6.34
N ILE A 53 -16.08 -1.50 -6.33
CA ILE A 53 -15.29 -0.42 -6.94
C ILE A 53 -13.99 -0.26 -6.15
N PHE A 54 -14.12 -0.24 -4.83
CA PHE A 54 -12.99 -0.04 -3.95
C PHE A 54 -12.05 -1.26 -3.96
N ILE A 55 -12.57 -2.48 -4.03
CA ILE A 55 -11.75 -3.70 -4.20
C ILE A 55 -10.93 -3.64 -5.49
N ILE A 56 -11.55 -3.30 -6.62
CA ILE A 56 -10.84 -3.23 -7.92
C ILE A 56 -9.75 -2.14 -7.88
N LEU A 57 -10.08 -0.95 -7.34
CA LEU A 57 -9.10 0.12 -7.15
C LEU A 57 -7.92 -0.35 -6.30
N GLN A 58 -8.19 -1.09 -5.23
CA GLN A 58 -7.14 -1.56 -4.32
C GLN A 58 -6.23 -2.61 -4.93
N ILE A 59 -6.77 -3.51 -5.76
CA ILE A 59 -5.99 -4.47 -6.53
C ILE A 59 -5.06 -3.74 -7.51
N ILE A 60 -5.59 -2.79 -8.29
CA ILE A 60 -4.81 -2.02 -9.27
C ILE A 60 -3.72 -1.21 -8.56
N PHE A 61 -4.08 -0.54 -7.46
CA PHE A 61 -3.16 0.26 -6.66
C PHE A 61 -2.03 -0.60 -6.07
N THR A 62 -2.36 -1.75 -5.49
CA THR A 62 -1.37 -2.66 -4.89
C THR A 62 -0.41 -3.20 -5.95
N ILE A 63 -0.90 -3.59 -7.12
CA ILE A 63 -0.04 -4.02 -8.25
C ILE A 63 0.90 -2.89 -8.69
N ALA A 64 0.39 -1.67 -8.81
CA ALA A 64 1.19 -0.51 -9.20
C ALA A 64 2.30 -0.22 -8.17
N ALA A 65 1.98 -0.28 -6.87
CA ALA A 65 2.94 -0.09 -5.78
C ALA A 65 4.03 -1.17 -5.79
N VAL A 66 3.67 -2.45 -6.01
CA VAL A 66 4.63 -3.55 -6.15
C VAL A 66 5.54 -3.33 -7.36
N PHE A 67 4.99 -2.88 -8.48
CA PHE A 67 5.79 -2.61 -9.68
C PHE A 67 6.78 -1.46 -9.48
N ASP A 68 6.37 -0.35 -8.85
CA ASP A 68 7.30 0.76 -8.54
C ASP A 68 8.35 0.32 -7.52
N PHE A 69 7.98 -0.48 -6.52
CA PHE A 69 8.93 -1.03 -5.55
C PHE A 69 10.02 -1.88 -6.20
N VAL A 70 9.64 -2.82 -7.08
CA VAL A 70 10.59 -3.66 -7.83
C VAL A 70 11.49 -2.80 -8.72
N LYS A 71 10.94 -1.77 -9.38
CA LYS A 71 11.69 -0.84 -10.22
C LYS A 71 12.69 -0.01 -9.41
N VAL A 72 12.30 0.47 -8.24
CA VAL A 72 13.18 1.22 -7.32
C VAL A 72 14.31 0.33 -6.80
N LEU A 73 14.01 -0.91 -6.43
CA LEU A 73 15.03 -1.91 -6.03
C LEU A 73 16.02 -2.20 -7.17
N ALA A 74 15.52 -2.39 -8.41
CA ALA A 74 16.36 -2.61 -9.58
C ALA A 74 17.27 -1.40 -9.88
N LYS A 75 16.76 -0.17 -9.69
CA LYS A 75 17.53 1.08 -9.89
C LYS A 75 18.61 1.24 -8.82
N LYS A 76 18.33 0.92 -7.56
CA LYS A 76 19.34 0.91 -6.48
C LYS A 76 20.50 -0.05 -6.78
N ARG A 77 20.21 -1.22 -7.35
CA ARG A 77 21.26 -2.20 -7.75
C ARG A 77 22.23 -1.66 -8.81
N LYS A 78 21.75 -0.89 -9.80
CA LYS A 78 22.62 -0.30 -10.83
C LYS A 78 23.53 0.82 -10.29
N SER A 79 23.09 1.56 -9.26
CA SER A 79 23.88 2.66 -8.69
C SER A 79 24.96 2.20 -7.70
N GLY A 80 24.90 0.95 -7.20
CA GLY A 80 25.93 0.38 -6.34
C GLY A 80 27.13 -0.20 -7.09
N ASN A 81 27.06 -0.33 -8.42
CA ASN A 81 28.09 -0.97 -9.25
C ASN A 81 28.85 0.01 -10.17
N PHE A 82 28.64 1.32 -10.01
CA PHE A 82 29.35 2.37 -10.77
C PHE A 82 30.29 3.18 -9.86
N LYS A 83 31.07 2.47 -9.04
CA LYS A 83 32.20 3.05 -8.31
C LYS A 83 33.36 2.05 -8.27
N VAL A 84 33.73 1.54 -9.45
CA VAL A 84 34.99 0.84 -9.68
C VAL A 84 35.52 1.36 -11.02
N ILE A 85 36.07 2.57 -10.98
CA ILE A 85 37.03 3.06 -11.96
C ILE A 85 38.34 3.18 -11.20
#